data_AF-A0AAN6Z8T6-F1
#
_entry.id   AF-A0AAN6Z8T6-F1
#
_cell.length_a   1.000
_cell.length_b   1.000
_cell.length_c   1.000
_cell.angle_alpha   90.00
_cell.angle_beta   90.00
_cell.angle_gamma   90.00
#
_symmetry.space_group_name_H-M   'P 1'
#
loop_
_entity.id
_entity.type
_entity.pdbx_description
1 polymer ?
#
loop_
_entity_poly.entity_id
_entity_poly.type
_entity_poly.pdbx_seq_one_letter_code
_entity_poly.pdbx_strand_id
1 'polypeptide(L)'
;MAPDKPKNAARRGGIDDDDEFKPSPREAFHTDPLLCESILRKVVSTVPLAIRSSRISMGSGLFAAEAVEPGREIYQSDPLMAAVDSAVNETVCHYCLKDTNYFAWAGPAEATGNSASQGLVWRTVPALRTNCVRIRIADKIESVGYALDLGRQLKVRSLKKIAPGDEITICYLDPRMEMTTRQKILQREYFFECSCTRCKADLKEQKDWVKAGGNLDTLKQSNAEILKLMKRTAAAIKHPKIYTDYEGLDAAETQLRIITTRPLGADWPDHMEPLPTAQVVLAFQQLEQSKTTQALRNVLNGKLVNRRQSRGPEWVNEMDETVLILLAVGNARPDNAALADKGFPARTDILAVACGYLGEACREASRTFGSGCGYTKSLFAMFVTATEKKPGPKPGTEEFRHEFGAAQARLMEWAGVPAKYAVAMTG
;
A
#
# COMPACT_ATOMS: atom_id res chain seq x y z
N MET A 1 -15.95 64.84 30.01
CA MET A 1 -15.59 63.61 30.74
C MET A 1 -15.44 62.47 29.74
N ALA A 2 -14.19 62.04 29.50
CA ALA A 2 -13.79 60.70 29.09
C ALA A 2 -12.27 60.58 29.38
N PRO A 3 -11.75 59.41 29.80
CA PRO A 3 -10.53 59.30 30.61
C PRO A 3 -9.26 58.95 29.82
N ASP A 4 -8.13 59.15 30.49
CA ASP A 4 -6.75 58.83 30.09
C ASP A 4 -6.55 57.45 29.43
N LYS A 5 -5.69 57.41 28.40
CA LYS A 5 -4.96 56.19 28.01
C LYS A 5 -3.51 56.29 28.51
N PRO A 6 -2.97 55.28 29.20
CA PRO A 6 -1.60 55.31 29.70
C PRO A 6 -0.61 55.23 28.54
N LYS A 7 0.42 56.07 28.60
CA LYS A 7 1.59 56.03 27.70
C LYS A 7 2.36 54.74 27.98
N ASN A 8 2.38 53.81 27.03
CA ASN A 8 3.31 52.69 27.06
C ASN A 8 4.73 53.25 26.87
N ALA A 9 5.52 53.20 27.95
CA ALA A 9 6.94 53.45 27.91
C ALA A 9 7.59 52.40 27.00
N ALA A 10 8.05 52.84 25.84
CA ALA A 10 8.95 52.07 25.00
C ALA A 10 10.23 51.78 25.82
N ARG A 11 10.36 50.55 26.33
CA ARG A 11 11.65 50.01 26.70
C ARG A 11 12.39 49.72 25.40
N ARG A 12 13.36 50.57 25.11
CA ARG A 12 14.45 50.33 24.18
C ARG A 12 15.16 49.05 24.62
N GLY A 13 14.98 47.98 23.87
CA GLY A 13 15.96 46.92 23.70
C GLY A 13 16.20 46.86 22.21
N GLY A 14 17.40 47.25 21.76
CA GLY A 14 17.80 47.06 20.38
C GLY A 14 17.69 45.59 20.03
N ILE A 15 17.19 45.30 18.83
CA ILE A 15 17.45 44.02 18.20
C ILE A 15 18.87 44.19 17.66
N ASP A 16 19.85 43.60 18.34
CA ASP A 16 21.19 43.45 17.80
C ASP A 16 21.08 42.42 16.66
N ASP A 17 21.18 42.89 15.41
CA ASP A 17 21.21 42.04 14.20
C ASP A 17 22.51 41.19 14.10
N ASP A 18 23.42 41.34 15.08
CA ASP A 18 24.64 40.55 15.26
C ASP A 18 24.49 39.40 16.27
N ASP A 19 23.29 39.17 16.83
CA ASP A 19 22.99 37.92 17.52
C ASP A 19 22.94 36.80 16.47
N GLU A 20 24.11 36.19 16.23
CA GLU A 20 24.27 34.89 15.60
C GLU A 20 23.32 33.93 16.34
N PHE A 21 22.09 33.80 15.85
CA PHE A 21 21.11 32.83 16.35
C PHE A 21 21.76 31.46 16.20
N LYS A 22 22.44 31.02 17.26
CA LYS A 22 22.83 29.65 17.46
C LYS A 22 21.59 28.99 18.01
N PRO A 23 20.81 28.24 17.22
CA PRO A 23 19.78 27.41 17.80
C PRO A 23 20.46 26.61 18.90
N SER A 24 19.94 26.68 20.14
CA SER A 24 20.40 25.76 21.17
C SER A 24 20.36 24.35 20.55
N PRO A 25 21.30 23.46 20.85
CA PRO A 25 21.12 22.06 20.51
C PRO A 25 19.71 21.73 20.99
N ARG A 26 18.80 21.38 20.08
CA ARG A 26 17.42 21.07 20.50
C ARG A 26 17.57 19.90 21.45
N GLU A 27 17.49 20.16 22.75
CA GLU A 27 17.51 19.09 23.74
C GLU A 27 16.38 18.17 23.35
N ALA A 28 16.74 16.94 23.02
CA ALA A 28 15.78 16.00 22.49
C ALA A 28 14.77 15.70 23.59
N PHE A 29 13.47 15.78 23.29
CA PHE A 29 12.42 15.78 24.32
C PHE A 29 12.43 14.57 25.28
N HIS A 30 13.15 13.47 24.96
CA HIS A 30 13.39 12.38 25.88
C HIS A 30 14.23 12.76 27.12
N THR A 31 14.87 13.94 27.12
CA THR A 31 15.61 14.48 28.28
C THR A 31 14.70 15.14 29.30
N ASP A 32 13.43 15.39 28.98
CA ASP A 32 12.42 15.96 29.88
C ASP A 32 11.42 14.85 30.30
N PRO A 33 11.55 14.30 31.53
CA PRO A 33 10.66 13.23 32.00
C PRO A 33 9.21 13.66 32.13
N LEU A 34 8.93 14.93 32.48
CA LEU A 34 7.56 15.44 32.66
C LEU A 34 6.86 15.57 31.32
N LEU A 35 7.58 16.04 30.30
CA LEU A 35 7.07 16.09 28.93
C LEU A 35 6.81 14.68 28.39
N CYS A 36 7.73 13.74 28.60
CA CYS A 36 7.55 12.34 28.20
C CYS A 36 6.30 11.73 28.82
N GLU A 37 6.12 11.91 30.13
CA GLU A 37 4.94 11.43 30.86
C GLU A 37 3.65 12.07 30.32
N SER A 38 3.66 13.38 30.08
CA SER A 38 2.51 14.10 29.51
C SER A 38 2.12 13.58 28.12
N ILE A 39 3.09 13.25 27.27
CA ILE A 39 2.84 12.65 25.95
C ILE A 39 2.23 11.26 26.10
N LEU A 40 2.81 10.41 26.94
CA LEU A 40 2.35 9.03 27.13
C LEU A 40 0.95 8.97 27.77
N ARG A 41 0.58 9.94 28.61
CA ARG A 41 -0.78 10.05 29.19
C ARG A 41 -1.87 10.39 28.15
N LYS A 42 -1.52 10.87 26.95
CA LYS A 42 -2.49 11.17 25.88
C LYS A 42 -2.93 9.94 25.08
N VAL A 43 -2.29 8.79 25.29
CA VAL A 43 -2.62 7.56 24.59
C VAL A 43 -3.15 6.52 25.58
N VAL A 44 -4.11 5.71 25.14
CA VAL A 44 -4.56 4.53 25.89
C VAL A 44 -3.70 3.36 25.43
N SER A 45 -2.72 2.98 26.24
CA SER A 45 -1.81 1.90 25.88
C SER A 45 -2.17 0.56 26.53
N THR A 46 -2.04 -0.52 25.77
CA THR A 46 -2.25 -1.91 26.19
C THR A 46 -0.98 -2.58 26.70
N VAL A 47 0.17 -1.90 26.57
CA VAL A 47 1.51 -2.36 26.94
C VAL A 47 2.26 -1.18 27.58
N PRO A 48 3.19 -1.39 28.51
CA PRO A 48 3.94 -0.25 29.05
C PRO A 48 4.89 0.33 27.99
N LEU A 49 4.84 1.65 27.83
CA LEU A 49 5.61 2.40 26.83
C LEU A 49 6.62 3.32 27.51
N ALA A 50 7.75 3.56 26.84
CA ALA A 50 8.76 4.51 27.29
C ALA A 50 9.27 5.37 26.13
N ILE A 51 9.52 6.64 26.39
CA ILE A 51 10.22 7.53 25.46
C ILE A 51 11.69 7.58 25.88
N ARG A 52 12.60 7.33 24.95
CA ARG A 52 14.06 7.33 25.18
C ARG A 52 14.79 7.90 23.98
N SER A 53 16.12 8.02 24.05
CA SER A 53 16.94 8.33 22.88
C SER A 53 16.73 7.27 21.78
N SER A 54 16.46 7.71 20.55
CA SER A 54 16.26 6.80 19.41
C SER A 54 17.55 6.05 19.10
N ARG A 55 17.42 4.77 18.72
CA ARG A 55 18.55 3.95 18.27
C ARG A 55 18.69 3.91 16.75
N ILE A 56 17.67 4.39 16.04
CA ILE A 56 17.56 4.29 14.57
C ILE A 56 17.76 5.66 13.91
N SER A 57 17.47 6.75 14.63
CA SER A 57 17.65 8.13 14.15
C SER A 57 18.18 9.03 15.27
N MET A 58 18.41 10.29 14.94
CA MET A 58 18.68 11.33 15.93
C MET A 58 17.39 11.69 16.67
N GLY A 59 17.51 11.97 17.98
CA GLY A 59 16.40 12.45 18.80
C GLY A 59 15.78 11.39 19.69
N SER A 60 14.45 11.36 19.76
CA SER A 60 13.68 10.52 20.69
C SER A 60 12.91 9.42 19.94
N GLY A 61 12.80 8.25 20.54
CA GLY A 61 12.03 7.11 20.06
C GLY A 61 11.03 6.61 21.10
N LEU A 62 10.01 5.89 20.64
CA LEU A 62 9.04 5.19 21.47
C LEU A 62 9.47 3.73 21.61
N PHE A 63 9.44 3.18 22.82
CA PHE A 63 9.89 1.84 23.13
C PHE A 63 8.83 1.04 23.86
N ALA A 64 8.74 -0.25 23.55
CA ALA A 64 7.94 -1.19 24.32
C ALA A 64 8.74 -1.66 25.55
N ALA A 65 8.18 -1.61 26.75
CA ALA A 65 8.85 -2.14 27.95
C ALA A 65 8.65 -3.65 28.12
N GLU A 66 7.70 -4.24 27.38
CA GLU A 66 7.40 -5.67 27.39
C GLU A 66 7.34 -6.24 25.97
N ALA A 67 7.24 -7.57 25.87
CA ALA A 67 7.08 -8.24 24.59
C ALA A 67 5.68 -7.96 23.99
N VAL A 68 5.65 -7.60 22.71
CA VAL A 68 4.40 -7.42 21.95
C VAL A 68 4.34 -8.48 20.86
N GLU A 69 3.33 -9.35 20.95
CA GLU A 69 3.09 -10.36 19.91
C GLU A 69 2.53 -9.73 18.62
N PRO A 70 2.76 -10.35 17.45
CA PRO A 70 2.25 -9.84 16.20
C PRO A 70 0.72 -9.70 16.19
N GLY A 71 0.25 -8.60 15.63
CA GLY A 71 -1.16 -8.23 15.55
C GLY A 71 -1.76 -7.73 16.86
N ARG A 72 -1.01 -7.72 17.97
CA ARG A 72 -1.47 -7.10 19.23
C ARG A 72 -1.54 -5.59 19.06
N GLU A 73 -2.60 -5.01 19.59
CA GLU A 73 -2.70 -3.55 19.72
C GLU A 73 -1.67 -3.06 20.74
N ILE A 74 -1.07 -1.89 20.49
CA ILE A 74 -0.03 -1.26 21.31
C ILE A 74 -0.62 -0.06 22.05
N TYR A 75 -1.25 0.85 21.31
CA TYR A 75 -1.95 1.99 21.89
C TYR A 75 -3.04 2.52 20.96
N GLN A 76 -3.96 3.26 21.57
CA GLN A 76 -4.99 4.04 20.92
C GLN A 76 -4.76 5.52 21.20
N SER A 77 -5.11 6.39 20.25
CA SER A 77 -5.13 7.83 20.48
C SER A 77 -6.30 8.49 19.77
N ASP A 78 -6.90 9.48 20.42
CA ASP A 78 -7.90 10.33 19.79
C ASP A 78 -7.17 11.53 19.16
N PRO A 79 -7.15 11.64 17.81
CA PRO A 79 -6.51 12.76 17.14
C PRO A 79 -7.25 14.06 17.49
N LEU A 80 -6.49 15.12 17.72
CA LEU A 80 -7.04 16.46 17.98
C LEU A 80 -7.85 17.00 16.79
N MET A 81 -7.46 16.61 15.58
CA MET A 81 -8.13 16.98 14.34
C MET A 81 -8.02 15.82 13.34
N ALA A 82 -9.11 15.56 12.63
CA ALA A 82 -9.13 14.71 11.45
C ALA A 82 -9.53 15.57 10.25
N ALA A 83 -8.83 15.42 9.13
CA ALA A 83 -9.12 16.10 7.89
C ALA A 83 -9.16 15.10 6.74
N VAL A 84 -10.06 15.34 5.79
CA VAL A 84 -10.14 14.57 4.56
C VAL A 84 -9.13 15.13 3.58
N ASP A 85 -8.37 14.25 2.94
CA ASP A 85 -7.40 14.63 1.91
C ASP A 85 -8.12 15.25 0.70
N SER A 86 -7.53 16.32 0.14
CA SER A 86 -8.12 17.06 -0.98
C SER A 86 -8.32 16.21 -2.25
N ALA A 87 -7.60 15.11 -2.42
CA ALA A 87 -7.77 14.20 -3.55
C ALA A 87 -9.05 13.34 -3.47
N VAL A 88 -9.72 13.30 -2.31
CA VAL A 88 -10.94 12.52 -2.08
C VAL A 88 -12.06 13.34 -1.41
N ASN A 89 -11.89 14.65 -1.31
CA ASN A 89 -12.84 15.54 -0.61
C ASN A 89 -14.22 15.62 -1.29
N GLU A 90 -14.30 15.31 -2.59
CA GLU A 90 -15.53 15.24 -3.38
C GLU A 90 -16.34 13.96 -3.08
N THR A 91 -15.67 12.92 -2.58
CA THR A 91 -16.30 11.63 -2.32
C THR A 91 -16.34 11.27 -0.86
N VAL A 92 -15.55 11.87 0.04
CA VAL A 92 -15.52 11.50 1.46
C VAL A 92 -16.14 12.57 2.34
N CYS A 93 -17.11 12.17 3.16
CA CYS A 93 -17.75 13.03 4.15
C CYS A 93 -16.75 13.45 5.23
N HIS A 94 -16.58 14.75 5.46
CA HIS A 94 -15.64 15.28 6.44
C HIS A 94 -16.05 15.02 7.90
N TYR A 95 -17.33 14.74 8.15
CA TYR A 95 -17.84 14.48 9.50
C TYR A 95 -17.72 13.01 9.91
N CYS A 96 -18.19 12.10 9.06
CA CYS A 96 -18.21 10.67 9.36
C CYS A 96 -17.07 9.88 8.70
N LEU A 97 -16.25 10.53 7.87
CA LEU A 97 -15.12 9.97 7.11
C LEU A 97 -15.52 8.81 6.19
N LYS A 98 -16.80 8.71 5.83
CA LYS A 98 -17.32 7.72 4.88
C LYS A 98 -17.36 8.26 3.47
N ASP A 99 -17.05 7.42 2.49
CA ASP A 99 -17.26 7.74 1.08
C ASP A 99 -18.77 7.81 0.77
N THR A 100 -19.21 8.88 0.09
CA THR A 100 -20.58 9.24 -0.27
C THR A 100 -20.87 9.15 -1.77
N ASN A 101 -19.86 8.99 -2.64
CA ASN A 101 -20.04 9.06 -4.10
C ASN A 101 -19.41 7.89 -4.87
N TYR A 102 -18.89 6.86 -4.21
CA TYR A 102 -18.16 5.83 -4.93
C TYR A 102 -19.05 4.90 -5.78
N PHE A 103 -18.92 5.05 -7.10
CA PHE A 103 -19.35 4.10 -8.12
C PHE A 103 -18.91 2.69 -7.70
N ALA A 104 -19.85 1.77 -7.47
CA ALA A 104 -19.54 0.36 -7.63
C ALA A 104 -18.74 0.26 -8.94
N TRP A 105 -17.53 -0.32 -8.91
CA TRP A 105 -16.84 -0.62 -10.15
C TRP A 105 -17.81 -1.48 -10.96
N ALA A 106 -18.49 -0.84 -11.91
CA ALA A 106 -19.24 -1.49 -12.95
C ALA A 106 -18.18 -1.98 -13.93
N GLY A 107 -17.36 -2.92 -13.47
CA GLY A 107 -16.78 -3.89 -14.39
C GLY A 107 -17.90 -4.41 -15.27
N PRO A 108 -17.57 -4.82 -16.49
CA PRO A 108 -18.51 -4.84 -17.60
C PRO A 108 -19.76 -5.59 -17.13
N ALA A 109 -20.87 -4.88 -16.95
CA ALA A 109 -22.14 -5.51 -16.57
C ALA A 109 -22.48 -6.64 -17.56
N GLU A 110 -21.95 -6.50 -18.78
CA GLU A 110 -21.96 -7.42 -19.89
C GLU A 110 -21.15 -8.72 -19.65
N ALA A 111 -20.02 -8.68 -18.92
CA ALA A 111 -19.17 -9.86 -18.69
C ALA A 111 -19.68 -10.81 -17.59
N THR A 112 -20.55 -10.32 -16.70
CA THR A 112 -20.99 -11.03 -15.49
C THR A 112 -22.51 -11.28 -15.44
N GLY A 113 -23.26 -10.85 -16.46
CA GLY A 113 -24.65 -11.23 -16.68
C GLY A 113 -25.62 -10.82 -15.56
N ASN A 114 -25.39 -9.67 -14.91
CA ASN A 114 -26.29 -9.14 -13.86
C ASN A 114 -26.64 -10.14 -12.73
N SER A 115 -25.72 -11.03 -12.34
CA SER A 115 -25.88 -11.75 -11.07
C SER A 115 -25.76 -10.74 -9.93
N ALA A 116 -26.90 -10.41 -9.32
CA ALA A 116 -27.08 -9.49 -8.19
C ALA A 116 -26.19 -9.75 -6.95
N SER A 117 -25.38 -10.81 -6.96
CA SER A 117 -24.48 -11.20 -5.85
C SER A 117 -23.07 -10.58 -5.91
N GLN A 118 -22.61 -10.04 -7.05
CA GLN A 118 -21.33 -9.31 -7.10
C GLN A 118 -21.47 -7.84 -6.69
N GLY A 119 -22.69 -7.28 -6.74
CA GLY A 119 -22.95 -5.94 -6.24
C GLY A 119 -22.58 -5.75 -4.77
N LEU A 120 -22.55 -6.82 -3.96
CA LEU A 120 -22.09 -6.77 -2.57
C LEU A 120 -20.56 -6.64 -2.49
N VAL A 121 -19.81 -7.51 -3.17
CA VAL A 121 -18.34 -7.50 -3.25
C VAL A 121 -17.81 -6.12 -3.66
N TRP A 122 -18.43 -5.51 -4.68
CA TRP A 122 -17.99 -4.23 -5.24
C TRP A 122 -18.54 -2.99 -4.49
N ARG A 123 -19.61 -3.14 -3.67
CA ARG A 123 -20.05 -2.12 -2.70
C ARG A 123 -19.22 -2.14 -1.42
N THR A 124 -18.64 -3.28 -1.09
CA THR A 124 -17.91 -3.48 0.16
C THR A 124 -16.50 -2.89 0.07
N VAL A 125 -15.74 -3.14 -1.00
CA VAL A 125 -14.34 -2.69 -1.24
C VAL A 125 -14.07 -1.18 -1.03
N PRO A 126 -14.96 -0.24 -1.41
CA PRO A 126 -14.75 1.20 -1.23
C PRO A 126 -14.97 1.69 0.21
N ALA A 127 -15.87 1.03 0.95
CA ALA A 127 -16.03 1.23 2.39
C ALA A 127 -14.78 0.76 3.17
N LEU A 128 -13.90 -0.03 2.54
CA LEU A 128 -12.67 -0.56 3.17
C LEU A 128 -11.51 0.43 3.10
N ARG A 129 -11.35 1.10 1.96
CA ARG A 129 -10.27 2.06 1.71
C ARG A 129 -10.44 3.38 2.47
N THR A 130 -11.67 3.73 2.82
CA THR A 130 -11.97 4.89 3.67
C THR A 130 -11.72 4.65 5.16
N ASN A 131 -11.63 3.38 5.57
CA ASN A 131 -11.42 2.97 6.97
C ASN A 131 -9.96 2.55 7.27
N CYS A 132 -9.02 2.88 6.40
CA CYS A 132 -7.57 2.74 6.61
C CYS A 132 -6.93 4.01 6.06
N VAL A 133 -7.01 5.10 6.82
CA VAL A 133 -6.59 6.40 6.29
C VAL A 133 -5.09 6.40 6.02
N ARG A 134 -4.73 7.04 4.90
CA ARG A 134 -3.36 7.39 4.56
C ARG A 134 -3.08 8.80 5.08
N ILE A 135 -2.11 9.01 5.97
CA ILE A 135 -1.68 10.37 6.43
C ILE A 135 -0.96 10.91 5.21
N ARG A 136 -1.41 12.06 4.73
CA ARG A 136 -0.64 12.87 3.80
C ARG A 136 -0.14 14.10 4.54
N ILE A 137 1.08 14.51 4.24
CA ILE A 137 1.53 15.88 4.50
C ILE A 137 1.04 16.72 3.31
N ALA A 138 0.66 17.97 3.60
CA ALA A 138 0.29 18.93 2.57
C ALA A 138 1.43 19.06 1.54
N ASP A 139 1.03 19.04 0.26
CA ASP A 139 1.84 19.37 -0.92
C ASP A 139 2.64 18.22 -1.60
N LYS A 140 1.87 17.26 -2.16
CA LYS A 140 2.16 16.34 -3.30
C LYS A 140 2.77 14.93 -3.02
N ILE A 141 1.98 13.95 -3.48
CA ILE A 141 2.25 12.59 -4.00
C ILE A 141 3.28 11.75 -3.23
N GLU A 142 2.82 11.07 -2.17
CA GLU A 142 2.91 9.60 -1.99
C GLU A 142 2.21 9.18 -0.68
N SER A 143 1.72 7.94 -0.62
CA SER A 143 0.77 7.47 0.40
C SER A 143 1.43 6.73 1.55
N VAL A 144 1.05 7.02 2.80
CA VAL A 144 1.59 6.37 4.01
C VAL A 144 0.46 5.71 4.78
N GLY A 145 0.49 4.38 5.00
CA GLY A 145 -0.61 3.64 5.61
C GLY A 145 -0.60 3.56 7.14
N TYR A 146 -1.76 3.77 7.77
CA TYR A 146 -2.12 3.27 9.10
C TYR A 146 -3.59 2.83 9.11
N ALA A 147 -3.95 2.03 10.11
CA ALA A 147 -5.32 1.57 10.33
C ALA A 147 -6.07 2.57 11.22
N LEU A 148 -7.06 3.27 10.67
CA LEU A 148 -8.07 3.99 11.48
C LEU A 148 -9.30 3.08 11.58
N ASP A 149 -9.42 2.34 12.68
CA ASP A 149 -10.65 1.60 12.90
C ASP A 149 -11.83 2.57 13.05
N LEU A 150 -12.99 2.15 12.56
CA LEU A 150 -14.23 2.91 12.51
C LEU A 150 -14.51 3.63 13.84
N GLY A 151 -14.27 4.94 13.86
CA GLY A 151 -14.62 5.80 15.00
C GLY A 151 -13.54 6.80 15.40
N ARG A 152 -13.08 7.67 14.49
CA ARG A 152 -12.13 8.79 14.73
C ARG A 152 -10.85 8.46 15.53
N GLN A 153 -10.61 7.22 15.96
CA GLN A 153 -9.58 6.84 16.90
C GLN A 153 -8.48 6.07 16.19
N LEU A 154 -7.26 6.54 16.33
CA LEU A 154 -6.07 5.88 15.81
C LEU A 154 -5.77 4.65 16.67
N LYS A 155 -5.62 3.48 16.04
CA LYS A 155 -5.19 2.25 16.71
C LYS A 155 -3.87 1.78 16.12
N VAL A 156 -2.84 1.67 16.95
CA VAL A 156 -1.52 1.19 16.53
C VAL A 156 -1.40 -0.27 16.92
N ARG A 157 -1.10 -1.13 15.95
CA ARG A 157 -0.94 -2.58 16.13
C ARG A 157 0.43 -3.02 15.66
N SER A 158 0.96 -4.06 16.27
CA SER A 158 2.26 -4.58 15.87
C SER A 158 2.16 -5.44 14.60
N LEU A 159 3.00 -5.19 13.59
CA LEU A 159 3.08 -6.05 12.41
C LEU A 159 3.95 -7.30 12.63
N LYS A 160 4.81 -7.29 13.65
CA LYS A 160 5.77 -8.37 13.96
C LYS A 160 5.91 -8.53 15.48
N LYS A 161 6.72 -9.49 15.93
CA LYS A 161 7.07 -9.55 17.34
C LYS A 161 7.97 -8.36 17.69
N ILE A 162 7.72 -7.72 18.82
CA ILE A 162 8.55 -6.64 19.40
C ILE A 162 9.08 -7.16 20.73
N ALA A 163 10.39 -7.13 20.94
CA ALA A 163 11.00 -7.55 22.19
C ALA A 163 10.94 -6.41 23.23
N PRO A 164 11.01 -6.73 24.54
CA PRO A 164 11.19 -5.72 25.57
C PRO A 164 12.41 -4.84 25.27
N GLY A 165 12.23 -3.53 25.31
CA GLY A 165 13.27 -2.55 25.03
C GLY A 165 13.53 -2.28 23.55
N ASP A 166 12.73 -2.84 22.63
CA ASP A 166 12.78 -2.49 21.21
C ASP A 166 12.09 -1.15 20.93
N GLU A 167 12.64 -0.41 19.97
CA GLU A 167 12.05 0.81 19.44
C GLU A 167 10.89 0.47 18.50
N ILE A 168 9.74 1.09 18.74
CA ILE A 168 8.53 0.97 17.93
C ILE A 168 8.66 1.94 16.76
N THR A 169 8.59 1.39 15.55
CA THR A 169 8.72 2.17 14.31
C THR A 169 7.46 2.07 13.48
N ILE A 170 7.09 3.17 12.84
CA ILE A 170 6.13 3.20 11.74
C ILE A 170 6.84 3.57 10.43
N CYS A 171 6.22 3.27 9.29
CA CYS A 171 6.71 3.77 8.01
C CYS A 171 6.10 5.14 7.75
N TYR A 172 6.93 6.13 7.39
CA TYR A 172 6.48 7.47 7.03
C TYR A 172 6.13 7.61 5.56
N LEU A 173 6.38 6.59 4.73
CA LEU A 173 6.14 6.60 3.29
C LEU A 173 5.48 5.30 2.86
N ASP A 174 5.09 5.23 1.58
CA ASP A 174 4.78 3.94 0.96
C ASP A 174 6.08 3.13 0.93
N PRO A 175 6.16 2.01 1.67
CA PRO A 175 7.38 1.23 1.71
C PRO A 175 7.73 0.68 0.33
N ARG A 176 6.76 0.46 -0.57
CA ARG A 176 6.96 -0.11 -1.91
C ARG A 176 7.73 0.80 -2.86
N MET A 177 7.76 2.10 -2.59
CA MET A 177 8.48 3.03 -3.42
C MET A 177 9.97 2.72 -3.54
N GLU A 178 10.49 3.11 -4.70
CA GLU A 178 11.91 3.08 -5.01
C GLU A 178 12.74 3.85 -3.96
N MET A 179 13.91 3.31 -3.61
CA MET A 179 14.73 3.80 -2.50
C MET A 179 15.14 5.26 -2.65
N THR A 180 15.62 5.69 -3.83
CA THR A 180 16.01 7.09 -4.04
C THR A 180 14.81 8.04 -3.94
N THR A 181 13.63 7.60 -4.33
CA THR A 181 12.38 8.36 -4.19
C THR A 181 12.00 8.49 -2.70
N ARG A 182 12.07 7.40 -1.93
CA ARG A 182 11.88 7.43 -0.46
C ARG A 182 12.88 8.38 0.21
N GLN A 183 14.17 8.30 -0.14
CA GLN A 183 15.18 9.20 0.44
C GLN A 183 14.91 10.67 0.13
N LYS A 184 14.58 11.02 -1.12
CA LYS A 184 14.29 12.40 -1.52
C LYS A 184 13.15 13.00 -0.71
N ILE A 185 12.10 12.24 -0.45
CA ILE A 185 10.93 12.74 0.29
C ILE A 185 11.23 12.81 1.78
N LEU A 186 11.87 11.79 2.36
CA LEU A 186 12.30 11.86 3.76
C LEU A 186 13.24 13.04 4.01
N GLN A 187 14.13 13.34 3.07
CA GLN A 187 15.00 14.51 3.17
C GLN A 187 14.23 15.83 2.98
N ARG A 188 13.31 15.90 2.01
CA ARG A 188 12.54 17.11 1.71
C ARG A 188 11.52 17.47 2.79
N GLU A 189 10.80 16.48 3.30
CA GLU A 189 9.63 16.67 4.16
C GLU A 189 9.93 16.41 5.63
N TYR A 190 10.87 15.51 5.91
CA TYR A 190 11.24 15.11 7.28
C TYR A 190 12.68 15.48 7.64
N PHE A 191 13.44 16.08 6.71
CA PHE A 191 14.78 16.63 6.93
C PHE A 191 15.81 15.60 7.45
N PHE A 192 15.69 14.32 7.06
CA PHE A 192 16.68 13.30 7.43
C PHE A 192 16.98 12.34 6.27
N GLU A 193 18.18 11.73 6.33
CA GLU A 193 18.56 10.62 5.46
C GLU A 193 18.30 9.28 6.19
N CYS A 194 17.53 8.40 5.57
CA CYS A 194 17.08 7.17 6.22
C CYS A 194 18.12 6.05 6.12
N SER A 195 18.53 5.50 7.25
CA SER A 195 19.50 4.40 7.33
C SER A 195 18.87 3.07 7.80
N CYS A 196 17.56 2.92 7.62
CA CYS A 196 16.82 1.72 8.05
C CYS A 196 17.31 0.45 7.31
N THR A 197 16.98 -0.73 7.85
CA THR A 197 17.38 -2.02 7.29
C THR A 197 16.97 -2.18 5.83
N ARG A 198 15.79 -1.67 5.44
CA ARG A 198 15.34 -1.68 4.05
C ARG A 198 16.20 -0.80 3.16
N CYS A 199 16.44 0.47 3.51
CA CYS A 199 17.29 1.35 2.71
C CYS A 199 18.71 0.77 2.52
N LYS A 200 19.27 0.14 3.55
CA LYS A 200 20.56 -0.55 3.47
C LYS A 200 20.53 -1.76 2.52
N ALA A 201 19.47 -2.55 2.58
CA ALA A 201 19.30 -3.71 1.70
C ALA A 201 19.08 -3.32 0.23
N ASP A 202 18.25 -2.31 -0.03
CA ASP A 202 18.01 -1.74 -1.37
C ASP A 202 19.32 -1.19 -1.96
N LEU A 203 20.07 -0.42 -1.16
CA LEU A 203 21.37 0.12 -1.59
C LEU A 203 22.39 -0.98 -1.88
N LYS A 204 22.41 -2.05 -1.07
CA LYS A 204 23.28 -3.21 -1.32
C LYS A 204 22.90 -3.90 -2.63
N GLU A 205 21.62 -4.18 -2.87
CA GLU A 205 21.16 -4.80 -4.11
C GLU A 205 21.52 -3.96 -5.33
N GLN A 206 21.32 -2.64 -5.27
CA GLN A 206 21.71 -1.72 -6.34
C GLN A 206 23.23 -1.77 -6.61
N LYS A 207 24.06 -1.79 -5.56
CA LYS A 207 25.52 -1.91 -5.69
C LYS A 207 25.92 -3.26 -6.30
N ASP A 208 25.28 -4.34 -5.88
CA ASP A 208 25.55 -5.68 -6.40
C ASP A 208 25.14 -5.80 -7.88
N TRP A 209 24.04 -5.16 -8.28
CA TRP A 209 23.61 -5.08 -9.69
C TRP A 209 24.58 -4.28 -10.56
N VAL A 210 25.08 -3.15 -10.07
CA VAL A 210 26.12 -2.36 -10.78
C VAL A 210 27.40 -3.18 -10.95
N LYS A 211 27.82 -3.94 -9.94
CA LYS A 211 28.99 -4.84 -10.04
C LYS A 211 28.80 -5.96 -11.07
N ALA A 212 27.56 -6.38 -11.30
CA ALA A 212 27.23 -7.37 -12.33
C ALA A 212 27.19 -6.79 -13.76
N GLY A 213 27.59 -5.52 -13.95
CA GLY A 213 27.62 -4.83 -15.24
C GLY A 213 26.48 -3.84 -15.45
N GLY A 214 25.57 -3.68 -14.48
CA GLY A 214 24.44 -2.75 -14.58
C GLY A 214 24.87 -1.28 -14.64
N ASN A 215 24.25 -0.52 -15.56
CA ASN A 215 24.45 0.93 -15.69
C ASN A 215 23.35 1.72 -14.96
N LEU A 216 23.73 2.42 -13.89
CA LEU A 216 22.79 3.15 -13.05
C LEU A 216 22.16 4.37 -13.75
N ASP A 217 22.88 5.03 -14.65
CA ASP A 217 22.35 6.19 -15.37
C ASP A 217 21.33 5.76 -16.42
N THR A 218 21.61 4.68 -17.14
CA THR A 218 20.64 4.05 -18.04
C THR A 218 19.40 3.55 -17.28
N LEU A 219 19.58 2.98 -16.09
CA LEU A 219 18.46 2.57 -15.23
C LEU A 219 17.60 3.77 -14.80
N LYS A 220 18.21 4.86 -14.34
CA LYS A 220 17.48 6.09 -13.96
C LYS A 220 16.73 6.70 -15.14
N GLN A 221 17.35 6.74 -16.32
CA GLN A 221 16.72 7.20 -17.55
C GLN A 221 15.50 6.33 -17.88
N SER A 222 15.65 5.01 -17.75
CA SER A 222 14.56 4.06 -17.95
C SER A 222 13.41 4.24 -16.96
N ASN A 223 13.72 4.45 -15.68
CA ASN A 223 12.73 4.74 -14.65
C ASN A 223 11.92 6.00 -15.01
N ALA A 224 12.60 7.06 -15.45
CA ALA A 224 11.95 8.31 -15.84
C ALA A 224 11.03 8.14 -17.05
N GLU A 225 11.45 7.34 -18.04
CA GLU A 225 10.63 7.02 -19.22
C GLU A 225 9.38 6.21 -18.86
N ILE A 226 9.49 5.21 -17.97
CA ILE A 226 8.34 4.45 -17.48
C ILE A 226 7.34 5.37 -16.77
N LEU A 227 7.81 6.22 -15.85
CA LEU A 227 6.93 7.15 -15.14
C LEU A 227 6.24 8.14 -16.09
N LYS A 228 6.95 8.63 -17.10
CA LYS A 228 6.38 9.50 -18.13
C LYS A 228 5.34 8.78 -18.97
N LEU A 229 5.62 7.54 -19.38
CA LEU A 229 4.70 6.68 -20.11
C LEU A 229 3.42 6.46 -19.30
N MET A 230 3.53 6.03 -18.04
CA MET A 230 2.37 5.77 -17.18
C MET A 230 1.51 7.02 -16.95
N LYS A 231 2.14 8.17 -16.68
CA LYS A 231 1.42 9.45 -16.54
C LYS A 231 0.68 9.83 -17.81
N ARG A 232 1.32 9.67 -18.97
CA ARG A 232 0.72 9.96 -20.28
C ARG A 232 -0.44 9.01 -20.58
N THR A 233 -0.27 7.72 -20.36
CA THR A 233 -1.32 6.70 -20.55
C THR A 233 -2.55 7.01 -19.71
N ALA A 234 -2.38 7.27 -18.41
CA ALA A 234 -3.49 7.61 -17.53
C ALA A 234 -4.20 8.91 -17.96
N ALA A 235 -3.44 9.94 -18.34
CA ALA A 235 -4.01 11.20 -18.80
C ALA A 235 -4.75 11.06 -20.15
N ALA A 236 -4.22 10.27 -21.07
CA ALA A 236 -4.82 10.04 -22.39
C ALA A 236 -6.16 9.32 -22.28
N ILE A 237 -6.26 8.33 -21.40
CA ILE A 237 -7.52 7.60 -21.16
C ILE A 237 -8.57 8.51 -20.53
N LYS A 238 -8.17 9.35 -19.57
CA LYS A 238 -9.08 10.31 -18.92
C LYS A 238 -9.52 11.44 -19.86
N HIS A 239 -8.65 11.85 -20.78
CA HIS A 239 -8.85 13.00 -21.65
C HIS A 239 -8.55 12.69 -23.13
N PRO A 240 -9.32 11.79 -23.77
CA PRO A 240 -9.01 11.29 -25.10
C PRO A 240 -9.01 12.39 -26.18
N LYS A 241 -9.77 13.48 -25.99
CA LYS A 241 -9.81 14.62 -26.91
C LYS A 241 -8.53 15.47 -26.89
N ILE A 242 -7.73 15.39 -25.82
CA ILE A 242 -6.47 16.14 -25.69
C ILE A 242 -5.32 15.31 -26.27
N TYR A 243 -5.35 14.00 -26.07
CA TYR A 243 -4.31 13.06 -26.49
C TYR A 243 -4.76 12.28 -27.73
N THR A 244 -4.89 12.99 -28.85
CA THR A 244 -5.38 12.42 -30.11
C THR A 244 -4.39 11.45 -30.77
N ASP A 245 -3.11 11.51 -30.37
CA ASP A 245 -2.03 10.66 -30.85
C ASP A 245 -1.83 9.39 -29.97
N TYR A 246 -2.72 9.14 -29.00
CA TYR A 246 -2.63 7.96 -28.16
C TYR A 246 -3.11 6.70 -28.90
N GLU A 247 -2.20 5.76 -29.11
CA GLU A 247 -2.44 4.51 -29.85
C GLU A 247 -3.10 3.39 -29.04
N GLY A 248 -3.44 3.64 -27.77
CA GLY A 248 -4.09 2.67 -26.90
C GLY A 248 -3.14 1.87 -25.99
N LEU A 249 -3.72 0.99 -25.18
CA LEU A 249 -3.01 0.26 -24.13
C LEU A 249 -1.98 -0.74 -24.66
N ASP A 250 -2.24 -1.39 -25.79
CA ASP A 250 -1.32 -2.39 -26.36
C ASP A 250 -0.02 -1.73 -26.86
N ALA A 251 -0.11 -0.49 -27.35
CA ALA A 251 1.05 0.33 -27.68
C ALA A 251 1.83 0.75 -26.42
N ALA A 252 1.13 1.16 -25.35
CA ALA A 252 1.76 1.48 -24.07
C ALA A 252 2.50 0.27 -23.47
N GLU A 253 1.91 -0.93 -23.53
CA GLU A 253 2.55 -2.17 -23.07
C GLU A 253 3.78 -2.54 -23.93
N THR A 254 3.69 -2.33 -25.25
CA THR A 254 4.83 -2.51 -26.15
C THR A 254 5.97 -1.56 -25.83
N GLN A 255 5.67 -0.27 -25.58
CA GLN A 255 6.68 0.72 -25.17
C GLN A 255 7.29 0.38 -23.81
N LEU A 256 6.48 -0.08 -22.84
CA LEU A 256 6.99 -0.55 -21.55
C LEU A 256 7.97 -1.71 -21.75
N ARG A 257 7.62 -2.70 -22.58
CA ARG A 257 8.49 -3.83 -22.91
C ARG A 257 9.81 -3.35 -23.51
N ILE A 258 9.77 -2.48 -24.53
CA ILE A 258 10.97 -1.90 -25.17
C ILE A 258 11.89 -1.24 -24.15
N ILE A 259 11.33 -0.43 -23.25
CA ILE A 259 12.07 0.24 -22.17
C ILE A 259 12.76 -0.79 -21.26
N THR A 260 12.05 -1.86 -20.87
CA THR A 260 12.55 -2.85 -19.90
C THR A 260 13.52 -3.87 -20.50
N THR A 261 13.45 -4.13 -21.81
CA THR A 261 14.33 -5.09 -22.50
C THR A 261 15.56 -4.44 -23.12
N ARG A 262 15.72 -3.12 -22.99
CA ARG A 262 16.92 -2.44 -23.50
C ARG A 262 18.17 -2.97 -22.75
N PRO A 263 19.35 -3.02 -23.39
CA PRO A 263 20.57 -3.42 -22.70
C PRO A 263 20.91 -2.43 -21.58
N LEU A 264 20.80 -2.87 -20.33
CA LEU A 264 21.25 -2.11 -19.15
C LEU A 264 22.63 -2.57 -18.66
N GLY A 265 23.22 -3.55 -19.35
CA GLY A 265 24.42 -4.29 -18.94
C GLY A 265 24.12 -5.55 -18.11
N ALA A 266 22.96 -5.59 -17.43
CA ALA A 266 22.38 -6.76 -16.78
C ALA A 266 20.86 -6.74 -16.97
N ASP A 267 20.19 -7.89 -16.80
CA ASP A 267 18.72 -7.97 -16.91
C ASP A 267 18.04 -7.05 -15.87
N TRP A 268 16.92 -6.44 -16.27
CA TRP A 268 16.09 -5.66 -15.36
C TRP A 268 15.54 -6.60 -14.27
N PRO A 269 15.77 -6.32 -12.98
CA PRO A 269 15.18 -7.15 -11.93
C PRO A 269 13.68 -6.91 -11.87
N ASP A 270 12.86 -7.92 -12.17
CA ASP A 270 11.38 -7.77 -12.27
C ASP A 270 10.73 -7.14 -11.03
N HIS A 271 11.33 -7.31 -9.86
CA HIS A 271 10.86 -6.76 -8.58
C HIS A 271 11.26 -5.31 -8.33
N MET A 272 12.00 -4.69 -9.24
CA MET A 272 12.52 -3.33 -9.11
C MET A 272 11.53 -2.31 -9.68
N GLU A 273 11.14 -1.34 -8.84
CA GLU A 273 10.35 -0.18 -9.25
C GLU A 273 11.06 0.63 -10.36
N PRO A 274 10.31 1.24 -11.30
CA PRO A 274 8.86 1.40 -11.33
C PRO A 274 8.08 0.32 -12.12
N LEU A 275 8.73 -0.78 -12.53
CA LEU A 275 8.08 -1.80 -13.38
C LEU A 275 6.84 -2.46 -12.73
N PRO A 276 6.91 -2.95 -11.48
CA PRO A 276 5.73 -3.50 -10.80
C PRO A 276 4.56 -2.50 -10.75
N THR A 277 4.84 -1.23 -10.39
CA THR A 277 3.84 -0.16 -10.38
C THR A 277 3.24 0.07 -11.77
N ALA A 278 4.06 0.09 -12.83
CA ALA A 278 3.59 0.27 -14.20
C ALA A 278 2.66 -0.86 -14.65
N GLN A 279 2.97 -2.10 -14.30
CA GLN A 279 2.11 -3.26 -14.58
C GLN A 279 0.76 -3.13 -13.86
N VAL A 280 0.75 -2.73 -12.59
CA VAL A 280 -0.49 -2.49 -11.83
C VAL A 280 -1.34 -1.39 -12.50
N VAL A 281 -0.72 -0.28 -12.92
CA VAL A 281 -1.43 0.80 -13.62
C VAL A 281 -2.06 0.30 -14.91
N LEU A 282 -1.30 -0.42 -15.75
CA LEU A 282 -1.82 -1.01 -16.99
C LEU A 282 -2.98 -1.97 -16.71
N ALA A 283 -2.85 -2.80 -15.68
CA ALA A 283 -3.88 -3.76 -15.33
C ALA A 283 -5.22 -3.09 -14.99
N PHE A 284 -5.22 -2.00 -14.23
CA PHE A 284 -6.46 -1.26 -13.95
C PHE A 284 -7.10 -0.69 -15.21
N GLN A 285 -6.30 -0.11 -16.10
CA GLN A 285 -6.81 0.44 -17.36
C GLN A 285 -7.35 -0.68 -18.27
N GLN A 286 -6.71 -1.85 -18.27
CA GLN A 286 -7.17 -3.03 -19.00
C GLN A 286 -8.50 -3.55 -18.46
N LEU A 287 -8.72 -3.52 -17.14
CA LEU A 287 -9.99 -3.91 -16.52
C LEU A 287 -11.14 -3.00 -16.97
N GLU A 288 -10.92 -1.69 -17.02
CA GLU A 288 -11.92 -0.71 -17.51
C GLU A 288 -12.30 -0.97 -18.98
N GLN A 289 -11.39 -1.53 -19.78
CA GLN A 289 -11.62 -1.89 -21.17
C GLN A 289 -12.03 -3.35 -21.37
N SER A 290 -12.46 -4.06 -20.32
CA SER A 290 -12.84 -5.49 -20.37
C SER A 290 -11.72 -6.45 -20.81
N LYS A 291 -10.45 -6.02 -20.80
CA LYS A 291 -9.28 -6.85 -21.15
C LYS A 291 -8.80 -7.68 -19.95
N THR A 292 -9.68 -8.52 -19.40
CA THR A 292 -9.48 -9.15 -18.08
C THR A 292 -8.27 -10.08 -18.00
N THR A 293 -7.95 -10.80 -19.07
CA THR A 293 -6.79 -11.72 -19.13
C THR A 293 -5.46 -10.97 -19.03
N GLN A 294 -5.31 -9.90 -19.80
CA GLN A 294 -4.09 -9.07 -19.76
C GLN A 294 -3.98 -8.38 -18.40
N ALA A 295 -5.10 -7.88 -17.87
CA ALA A 295 -5.15 -7.29 -16.54
C ALA A 295 -4.72 -8.26 -15.45
N LEU A 296 -5.18 -9.52 -15.49
CA LEU A 296 -4.79 -10.53 -14.53
C LEU A 296 -3.28 -10.80 -14.59
N ARG A 297 -2.72 -10.96 -15.80
CA ARG A 297 -1.27 -11.15 -15.97
C ARG A 297 -0.47 -9.98 -15.41
N ASN A 298 -0.86 -8.76 -15.73
CA ASN A 298 -0.17 -7.56 -15.27
C ASN A 298 -0.32 -7.33 -13.76
N VAL A 299 -1.48 -7.62 -13.17
CA VAL A 299 -1.65 -7.57 -11.70
C VAL A 299 -0.79 -8.61 -10.99
N LEU A 300 -0.72 -9.85 -11.50
CA LEU A 300 0.10 -10.89 -10.88
C LEU A 300 1.58 -10.53 -10.92
N ASN A 301 2.08 -10.04 -12.05
CA ASN A 301 3.46 -9.56 -12.14
C ASN A 301 3.69 -8.32 -11.28
N GLY A 302 2.77 -7.35 -11.31
CA GLY A 302 2.93 -6.10 -10.59
C GLY A 302 2.88 -6.23 -9.06
N LYS A 303 2.19 -7.25 -8.54
CA LYS A 303 1.97 -7.39 -7.08
C LYS A 303 2.68 -8.56 -6.45
N LEU A 304 2.74 -9.73 -7.09
CA LEU A 304 3.39 -10.89 -6.49
C LEU A 304 4.92 -10.80 -6.58
N VAL A 305 5.45 -10.20 -7.66
CA VAL A 305 6.89 -10.11 -7.89
C VAL A 305 7.55 -9.05 -6.99
N ASN A 306 6.80 -8.10 -6.44
CA ASN A 306 7.32 -7.08 -5.53
C ASN A 306 7.75 -7.71 -4.18
N ARG A 307 8.98 -8.23 -4.17
CA ARG A 307 9.61 -9.14 -3.20
C ARG A 307 9.58 -8.70 -1.73
N ARG A 308 9.27 -7.44 -1.44
CA ARG A 308 9.68 -6.82 -0.16
C ARG A 308 8.60 -6.82 0.93
N GLN A 309 7.36 -7.23 0.64
CA GLN A 309 6.30 -7.30 1.66
C GLN A 309 5.33 -8.45 1.37
N SER A 310 5.44 -9.55 2.11
CA SER A 310 4.42 -10.62 2.14
C SER A 310 3.37 -10.42 3.24
N ARG A 311 3.41 -9.26 3.92
CA ARG A 311 2.65 -8.97 5.15
C ARG A 311 2.43 -7.46 5.30
N GLY A 312 1.53 -7.09 6.20
CA GLY A 312 1.20 -5.71 6.51
C GLY A 312 0.12 -5.12 5.60
N PRO A 313 -0.17 -3.82 5.79
CA PRO A 313 -1.33 -3.19 5.17
C PRO A 313 -1.23 -3.11 3.65
N GLU A 314 -0.02 -2.85 3.11
CA GLU A 314 0.18 -2.79 1.66
C GLU A 314 -0.12 -4.13 1.00
N TRP A 315 0.37 -5.24 1.58
CA TRP A 315 0.15 -6.58 1.06
C TRP A 315 -1.33 -6.97 1.08
N VAL A 316 -2.06 -6.67 2.16
CA VAL A 316 -3.51 -6.95 2.22
C VAL A 316 -4.26 -6.18 1.15
N ASN A 317 -3.96 -4.88 1.00
CA ASN A 317 -4.59 -4.03 0.00
C ASN A 317 -4.31 -4.52 -1.42
N GLU A 318 -3.08 -4.94 -1.69
CA GLU A 318 -2.70 -5.50 -2.99
C GLU A 318 -3.39 -6.83 -3.27
N MET A 319 -3.43 -7.72 -2.28
CA MET A 319 -4.05 -9.03 -2.40
C MET A 319 -5.55 -8.94 -2.63
N ASP A 320 -6.23 -8.00 -1.97
CA ASP A 320 -7.66 -7.73 -2.18
C ASP A 320 -7.97 -7.48 -3.66
N GLU A 321 -7.27 -6.55 -4.33
CA GLU A 321 -7.58 -6.27 -5.74
C GLU A 321 -7.19 -7.43 -6.68
N THR A 322 -6.15 -8.21 -6.34
CA THR A 322 -5.81 -9.43 -7.08
C THR A 322 -6.93 -10.47 -6.97
N VAL A 323 -7.45 -10.69 -5.76
CA VAL A 323 -8.59 -11.57 -5.50
C VAL A 323 -9.82 -11.11 -6.25
N LEU A 324 -10.10 -9.81 -6.25
CA LEU A 324 -11.25 -9.24 -6.96
C LEU A 324 -11.20 -9.53 -8.47
N ILE A 325 -10.03 -9.40 -9.10
CA ILE A 325 -9.85 -9.73 -10.53
C ILE A 325 -10.00 -11.24 -10.75
N LEU A 326 -9.40 -12.07 -9.89
CA LEU A 326 -9.54 -13.53 -9.98
C LEU A 326 -11.01 -13.96 -9.84
N LEU A 327 -11.75 -13.36 -8.92
CA LEU A 327 -13.18 -13.62 -8.76
C LEU A 327 -13.98 -13.12 -9.96
N ALA A 328 -13.63 -11.98 -10.56
CA ALA A 328 -14.26 -11.50 -11.79
C ALA A 328 -14.06 -12.49 -12.94
N VAL A 329 -12.82 -12.96 -13.16
CA VAL A 329 -12.49 -13.97 -14.20
C VAL A 329 -13.15 -15.31 -13.91
N GLY A 330 -13.03 -15.83 -12.69
CA GLY A 330 -13.56 -17.13 -12.31
C GLY A 330 -15.09 -17.19 -12.29
N ASN A 331 -15.76 -16.04 -12.24
CA ASN A 331 -17.22 -15.92 -12.34
C ASN A 331 -17.70 -15.37 -13.69
N ALA A 332 -16.81 -15.14 -14.65
CA ALA A 332 -17.19 -14.77 -16.00
C ALA A 332 -18.06 -15.88 -16.64
N ARG A 333 -18.83 -15.49 -17.66
CA ARG A 333 -19.67 -16.43 -18.39
C ARG A 333 -18.82 -17.55 -19.02
N PRO A 334 -19.35 -18.79 -19.18
CA PRO A 334 -18.59 -19.91 -19.72
C PRO A 334 -18.06 -19.70 -21.16
N ASP A 335 -18.72 -18.85 -21.93
CA ASP A 335 -18.35 -18.43 -23.29
C ASP A 335 -17.29 -17.31 -23.31
N ASN A 336 -16.78 -16.90 -22.15
CA ASN A 336 -15.69 -15.94 -22.07
C ASN A 336 -14.44 -16.47 -22.80
N ALA A 337 -13.92 -15.68 -23.75
CA ALA A 337 -12.80 -16.07 -24.61
C ALA A 337 -11.55 -16.53 -23.83
N ALA A 338 -11.31 -15.98 -22.64
CA ALA A 338 -10.20 -16.40 -21.78
C ALA A 338 -10.39 -17.83 -21.27
N LEU A 339 -11.60 -18.17 -20.80
CA LEU A 339 -11.91 -19.50 -20.27
C LEU A 339 -12.02 -20.57 -21.38
N ALA A 340 -12.19 -20.15 -22.63
CA ALA A 340 -12.18 -21.03 -23.80
C ALA A 340 -10.75 -21.33 -24.31
N ASP A 341 -9.76 -20.52 -23.95
CA ASP A 341 -8.36 -20.72 -24.33
C ASP A 341 -7.73 -21.86 -23.51
N LYS A 342 -7.24 -22.90 -24.20
CA LYS A 342 -6.58 -24.05 -23.57
C LYS A 342 -5.25 -23.69 -22.89
N GLY A 343 -4.62 -22.59 -23.32
CA GLY A 343 -3.42 -22.06 -22.67
C GLY A 343 -3.72 -21.29 -21.38
N PHE A 344 -4.98 -20.94 -21.12
CA PHE A 344 -5.39 -20.22 -19.92
C PHE A 344 -5.73 -21.19 -18.78
N PRO A 345 -5.44 -20.85 -17.50
CA PRO A 345 -5.79 -21.71 -16.38
C PRO A 345 -7.29 -21.99 -16.30
N ALA A 346 -7.63 -23.22 -15.92
CA ALA A 346 -9.02 -23.64 -15.83
C ALA A 346 -9.80 -22.80 -14.81
N ARG A 347 -11.12 -22.66 -15.01
CA ARG A 347 -12.01 -21.93 -14.10
C ARG A 347 -11.88 -22.40 -12.64
N THR A 348 -11.74 -23.71 -12.43
CA THR A 348 -11.53 -24.32 -11.11
C THR A 348 -10.23 -23.86 -10.47
N ASP A 349 -9.16 -23.72 -11.27
CA ASP A 349 -7.86 -23.23 -10.79
C ASP A 349 -7.96 -21.77 -10.37
N ILE A 350 -8.58 -20.92 -11.20
CA ILE A 350 -8.79 -19.51 -10.88
C ILE A 350 -9.57 -19.34 -9.57
N LEU A 351 -10.66 -20.11 -9.38
CA LEU A 351 -11.47 -20.04 -8.16
C LEU A 351 -10.74 -20.61 -6.93
N ALA A 352 -9.94 -21.67 -7.10
CA ALA A 352 -9.11 -22.21 -6.02
C ALA A 352 -8.07 -21.18 -5.56
N VAL A 353 -7.36 -20.55 -6.49
CA VAL A 353 -6.39 -19.48 -6.17
C VAL A 353 -7.08 -18.29 -5.53
N ALA A 354 -8.22 -17.84 -6.07
CA ALA A 354 -8.98 -16.73 -5.51
C ALA A 354 -9.35 -16.97 -4.03
N CYS A 355 -9.85 -18.18 -3.71
CA CYS A 355 -10.20 -18.55 -2.35
C CYS A 355 -8.98 -18.65 -1.43
N GLY A 356 -7.86 -19.19 -1.93
CA GLY A 356 -6.62 -19.31 -1.14
C GLY A 356 -6.02 -17.94 -0.82
N TYR A 357 -5.90 -17.07 -1.82
CA TYR A 357 -5.42 -15.69 -1.64
C TYR A 357 -6.33 -14.90 -0.72
N LEU A 358 -7.64 -15.05 -0.85
CA LEU A 358 -8.60 -14.39 0.03
C LEU A 358 -8.52 -14.90 1.48
N GLY A 359 -8.27 -16.19 1.69
CA GLY A 359 -8.01 -16.75 3.02
C GLY A 359 -6.78 -16.12 3.67
N GLU A 360 -5.66 -16.04 2.95
CA GLU A 360 -4.44 -15.41 3.46
C GLU A 360 -4.62 -13.88 3.66
N ALA A 361 -5.36 -13.21 2.77
CA ALA A 361 -5.74 -11.80 2.93
C ALA A 361 -6.55 -11.57 4.21
N CYS A 362 -7.54 -12.43 4.51
CA CYS A 362 -8.32 -12.33 5.75
C CYS A 362 -7.45 -12.52 7.01
N ARG A 363 -6.48 -13.46 6.97
CA ARG A 363 -5.55 -13.71 8.08
C ARG A 363 -4.65 -12.51 8.33
N GLU A 364 -4.01 -11.99 7.29
CA GLU A 364 -3.12 -10.83 7.42
C GLU A 364 -3.89 -9.55 7.74
N ALA A 365 -5.12 -9.38 7.24
CA ALA A 365 -6.02 -8.28 7.61
C ALA A 365 -6.38 -8.33 9.10
N SER A 366 -6.69 -9.51 9.62
CA SER A 366 -6.97 -9.71 11.05
C SER A 366 -5.79 -9.33 11.93
N ARG A 367 -4.58 -9.66 11.49
CA ARG A 367 -3.35 -9.28 12.18
C ARG A 367 -3.09 -7.76 12.08
N THR A 368 -3.18 -7.21 10.88
CA THR A 368 -2.79 -5.83 10.57
C THR A 368 -3.79 -4.81 11.10
N PHE A 369 -5.08 -5.03 10.85
CA PHE A 369 -6.16 -4.08 11.14
C PHE A 369 -7.01 -4.50 12.33
N GLY A 370 -6.92 -5.77 12.76
CA GLY A 370 -7.78 -6.35 13.78
C GLY A 370 -9.04 -6.98 13.19
N SER A 371 -9.48 -8.11 13.76
CA SER A 371 -10.71 -8.82 13.35
C SER A 371 -11.99 -8.01 13.55
N GLY A 372 -11.99 -7.07 14.50
CA GLY A 372 -13.10 -6.18 14.77
C GLY A 372 -13.28 -5.06 13.73
N CYS A 373 -12.24 -4.77 12.94
CA CYS A 373 -12.26 -3.69 11.96
C CYS A 373 -13.24 -3.98 10.82
N GLY A 374 -13.94 -2.93 10.36
CA GLY A 374 -14.85 -3.01 9.22
C GLY A 374 -14.18 -3.54 7.94
N TYR A 375 -12.90 -3.21 7.72
CA TYR A 375 -12.13 -3.75 6.59
C TYR A 375 -12.05 -5.27 6.67
N THR A 376 -11.55 -5.77 7.79
CA THR A 376 -11.34 -7.20 8.00
C THR A 376 -12.65 -7.99 7.94
N LYS A 377 -13.71 -7.52 8.60
CA LYS A 377 -15.04 -8.16 8.59
C LYS A 377 -15.60 -8.34 7.18
N SER A 378 -15.34 -7.36 6.33
CA SER A 378 -15.77 -7.35 4.94
C SER A 378 -15.01 -8.34 4.07
N LEU A 379 -13.68 -8.43 4.24
CA LEU A 379 -12.88 -9.47 3.59
C LEU A 379 -13.38 -10.86 4.00
N PHE A 380 -13.72 -11.07 5.28
CA PHE A 380 -14.33 -12.32 5.74
C PHE A 380 -15.69 -12.60 5.11
N ALA A 381 -16.56 -11.59 4.97
CA ALA A 381 -17.85 -11.77 4.30
C ALA A 381 -17.67 -12.17 2.82
N MET A 382 -16.71 -11.57 2.13
CA MET A 382 -16.33 -11.95 0.77
C MET A 382 -15.77 -13.38 0.73
N PHE A 383 -14.94 -13.76 1.71
CA PHE A 383 -14.38 -15.11 1.82
C PHE A 383 -15.46 -16.16 1.98
N VAL A 384 -16.40 -15.97 2.90
CA VAL A 384 -17.53 -16.90 3.10
C VAL A 384 -18.32 -17.05 1.80
N THR A 385 -18.69 -15.93 1.16
CA THR A 385 -19.46 -15.97 -0.09
C THR A 385 -18.73 -16.67 -1.24
N ALA A 386 -17.43 -16.40 -1.41
CA ALA A 386 -16.62 -16.99 -2.47
C ALA A 386 -16.42 -18.50 -2.24
N THR A 387 -16.17 -18.90 -0.99
CA THR A 387 -15.91 -20.29 -0.64
C THR A 387 -17.17 -21.15 -0.70
N GLU A 388 -18.34 -20.64 -0.34
CA GLU A 388 -19.63 -21.35 -0.49
C GLU A 388 -19.85 -21.78 -1.95
N LYS A 389 -19.59 -20.86 -2.90
CA LYS A 389 -19.80 -21.08 -4.34
C LYS A 389 -18.71 -21.88 -5.03
N LYS A 390 -17.53 -22.04 -4.40
CA LYS A 390 -16.42 -22.82 -4.98
C LYS A 390 -16.79 -24.32 -5.08
N PRO A 391 -16.66 -24.98 -6.24
CA PRO A 391 -16.79 -26.43 -6.33
C PRO A 391 -15.59 -27.15 -5.69
N GLY A 392 -15.79 -28.38 -5.20
CA GLY A 392 -14.70 -29.21 -4.66
C GLY A 392 -14.25 -28.84 -3.24
N PRO A 393 -12.98 -29.14 -2.87
CA PRO A 393 -12.44 -28.90 -1.54
C PRO A 393 -12.57 -27.43 -1.10
N LYS A 394 -12.83 -27.24 0.20
CA LYS A 394 -12.99 -25.90 0.80
C LYS A 394 -11.71 -25.50 1.53
N PRO A 395 -11.39 -24.19 1.63
CA PRO A 395 -10.27 -23.75 2.43
C PRO A 395 -10.31 -24.29 3.86
N GLY A 396 -9.14 -24.66 4.38
CA GLY A 396 -8.97 -25.26 5.71
C GLY A 396 -8.78 -26.78 5.69
N THR A 397 -8.99 -27.46 4.55
CA THR A 397 -8.69 -28.90 4.42
C THR A 397 -7.34 -29.16 3.74
N GLU A 398 -6.76 -30.35 3.94
CA GLU A 398 -5.51 -30.76 3.29
C GLU A 398 -5.68 -30.88 1.77
N GLU A 399 -6.83 -31.37 1.33
CA GLU A 399 -7.17 -31.51 -0.08
C GLU A 399 -7.18 -30.15 -0.77
N PHE A 400 -7.71 -29.12 -0.10
CA PHE A 400 -7.66 -27.75 -0.62
C PHE A 400 -6.24 -27.20 -0.66
N ARG A 401 -5.37 -27.51 0.31
CA ARG A 401 -3.97 -27.07 0.28
C ARG A 401 -3.25 -27.60 -0.97
N HIS A 402 -3.45 -28.88 -1.29
CA HIS A 402 -2.92 -29.48 -2.52
C HIS A 402 -3.53 -28.88 -3.78
N GLU A 403 -4.86 -28.71 -3.82
CA GLU A 403 -5.57 -28.09 -4.95
C GLU A 403 -5.06 -26.66 -5.21
N PHE A 404 -4.99 -25.83 -4.16
CA PHE A 404 -4.50 -24.46 -4.22
C PHE A 404 -3.05 -24.40 -4.70
N GLY A 405 -2.16 -25.23 -4.14
CA GLY A 405 -0.74 -25.24 -4.54
C GLY A 405 -0.56 -25.54 -6.02
N ALA A 406 -1.27 -26.56 -6.52
CA ALA A 406 -1.20 -26.94 -7.93
C ALA A 406 -1.84 -25.88 -8.85
N ALA A 407 -2.99 -25.32 -8.46
CA ALA A 407 -3.67 -24.27 -9.22
C ALA A 407 -2.85 -22.97 -9.29
N GLN A 408 -2.26 -22.56 -8.17
CA GLN A 408 -1.38 -21.40 -8.11
C GLN A 408 -0.16 -21.58 -9.01
N ALA A 409 0.47 -22.75 -8.99
CA ALA A 409 1.63 -23.04 -9.84
C ALA A 409 1.30 -22.85 -11.33
N ARG A 410 0.17 -23.42 -11.79
CA ARG A 410 -0.31 -23.25 -13.18
C ARG A 410 -0.60 -21.80 -13.53
N LEU A 411 -1.27 -21.07 -12.64
CA LEU A 411 -1.58 -19.65 -12.85
C LEU A 411 -0.32 -18.79 -12.94
N MET A 412 0.65 -19.03 -12.05
CA MET A 412 1.90 -18.31 -12.02
C MET A 412 2.75 -18.61 -13.26
N GLU A 413 2.85 -19.87 -13.68
CA GLU A 413 3.52 -20.28 -14.91
C GLU A 413 2.92 -19.57 -16.13
N TRP A 414 1.59 -19.60 -16.26
CA TRP A 414 0.87 -18.89 -17.32
C TRP A 414 1.11 -17.37 -17.31
N ALA A 415 1.25 -16.78 -16.13
CA ALA A 415 1.50 -15.34 -15.97
C ALA A 415 2.98 -14.97 -16.13
N GLY A 416 3.90 -15.94 -16.22
CA GLY A 416 5.34 -15.69 -16.21
C GLY A 416 5.90 -15.30 -14.85
N VAL A 417 5.18 -15.57 -13.75
CA VAL A 417 5.60 -15.23 -12.39
C VAL A 417 6.44 -16.38 -11.81
N PRO A 418 7.71 -16.14 -11.41
CA PRO A 418 8.54 -17.19 -10.83
C PRO A 418 7.95 -17.81 -9.55
N ALA A 419 8.06 -19.13 -9.41
CA ALA A 419 7.50 -19.90 -8.29
C ALA A 419 7.95 -19.43 -6.89
N LYS A 420 9.11 -18.77 -6.78
CA LYS A 420 9.60 -18.15 -5.52
C LYS A 420 8.67 -17.06 -4.97
N TYR A 421 7.76 -16.52 -5.78
CA TYR A 421 6.77 -15.52 -5.40
C TYR A 421 5.41 -16.12 -5.03
N ALA A 422 5.32 -17.46 -4.95
CA ALA A 422 4.08 -18.12 -4.58
C ALA A 422 3.64 -17.72 -3.17
N VAL A 423 2.35 -17.47 -3.01
CA VAL A 423 1.72 -17.27 -1.72
C VAL A 423 1.67 -18.61 -1.01
N ALA A 424 2.33 -18.70 0.13
CA ALA A 424 2.26 -19.87 1.00
C ALA A 424 0.97 -19.84 1.82
N MET A 425 0.21 -20.94 1.82
CA MET A 425 -0.88 -21.09 2.78
C MET A 425 -0.31 -21.29 4.18
N THR A 426 -0.71 -20.43 5.11
CA THR A 426 -0.33 -20.61 6.52
C THR A 426 -1.35 -21.53 7.20
N GLY A 427 -0.91 -22.77 7.46
CA GLY A 427 -1.65 -23.78 8.22
C GLY A 427 -1.95 -23.35 9.64
#